data_AF-X8ALK2-F1
#
_entry.id   AF-X8ALK2-F1
#
_cell.length_a   1.000
_cell.length_b   1.000
_cell.length_c   1.000
_cell.angle_alpha   90.00
_cell.angle_beta   90.00
_cell.angle_gamma   90.00
#
_symmetry.space_group_name_H-M   'P 1'
#
loop_
_entity.id
_entity.type
_entity.pdbx_description
1 polymer ?
#
loop_
_entity_poly.entity_id
_entity_poly.type
_entity_poly.pdbx_seq_one_letter_code
_entity_poly.pdbx_strand_id
1 'polypeptide(L)' 'MSFTGKQAIVTGAGSGIGAALCRALVAAGAEVVCTDIDAAAAARTADNATGPEPPARPRST' A
#
# COMPACT_ATOMS: atom_id res chain seq x y z
N MET A 1 -16.19 4.75 1.26
CA MET A 1 -15.73 3.88 2.35
C MET A 1 -14.30 4.27 2.69
N SER A 2 -13.94 4.45 3.97
CA SER A 2 -12.57 4.78 4.40
C SER A 2 -11.85 3.51 4.86
N PHE A 3 -10.55 3.41 4.54
CA PHE A 3 -9.65 2.36 5.04
C PHE A 3 -8.62 2.91 6.02
N THR A 4 -8.86 4.10 6.59
CA THR A 4 -7.96 4.74 7.55
C THR A 4 -7.64 3.83 8.72
N GLY A 5 -6.33 3.66 8.99
CA GLY A 5 -5.84 2.82 10.09
C GLY A 5 -5.97 1.31 9.86
N LYS A 6 -6.30 0.89 8.63
CA LYS A 6 -6.26 -0.52 8.23
C LYS A 6 -4.95 -0.84 7.54
N GLN A 7 -4.54 -2.11 7.64
CA GLN A 7 -3.40 -2.66 6.92
C GLN A 7 -3.88 -3.56 5.80
N ALA A 8 -3.19 -3.49 4.65
CA ALA A 8 -3.45 -4.34 3.51
C ALA A 8 -2.14 -4.88 2.94
N ILE A 9 -2.15 -6.13 2.48
CA ILE A 9 -1.06 -6.74 1.72
C ILE A 9 -1.58 -6.99 0.32
N VAL A 10 -0.85 -6.54 -0.69
CA VAL A 10 -1.21 -6.75 -2.10
C VAL A 10 -0.12 -7.58 -2.77
N THR A 11 -0.51 -8.73 -3.33
CA THR A 11 0.35 -9.60 -4.15
C THR A 11 0.22 -9.25 -5.63
N GLY A 12 1.33 -9.36 -6.38
CA GLY A 12 1.38 -8.87 -7.77
C GLY A 12 1.32 -7.34 -7.85
N ALA A 13 1.83 -6.64 -6.84
CA ALA A 13 1.76 -5.19 -6.72
C ALA A 13 2.64 -4.45 -7.74
N GLY A 14 3.53 -5.13 -8.45
CA GLY A 14 4.51 -4.51 -9.34
C GLY A 14 3.92 -3.93 -10.62
N SER A 15 2.69 -4.29 -11.01
CA SER A 15 2.08 -3.79 -12.24
C SER A 15 0.54 -3.90 -12.25
N GLY A 16 -0.07 -3.39 -13.32
CA GLY A 16 -1.48 -3.60 -13.65
C GLY A 16 -2.44 -3.30 -12.49
N ILE A 17 -3.33 -4.26 -12.23
CA ILE A 17 -4.37 -4.17 -11.21
C ILE A 17 -3.77 -4.10 -9.80
N GLY A 18 -2.72 -4.88 -9.51
CA GLY A 18 -2.09 -4.86 -8.19
C GLY A 18 -1.53 -3.47 -7.85
N ALA A 19 -0.84 -2.84 -8.80
CA ALA A 19 -0.33 -1.48 -8.63
C ALA A 19 -1.46 -0.45 -8.48
N ALA A 20 -2.54 -0.59 -9.27
CA ALA A 20 -3.70 0.29 -9.16
C ALA A 20 -4.41 0.13 -7.80
N LEU A 21 -4.52 -1.09 -7.30
CA LEU A 21 -5.10 -1.39 -6.00
C LEU A 21 -4.28 -0.80 -4.86
N CYS A 22 -2.94 -0.90 -4.91
CA CYS A 22 -2.07 -0.27 -3.92
C CYS A 22 -2.32 1.24 -3.85
N ARG A 23 -2.34 1.93 -5.00
CA ARG A 23 -2.63 3.37 -5.06
C ARG A 23 -4.01 3.70 -4.49
N ALA A 24 -5.04 2.92 -4.83
CA ALA A 24 -6.40 3.16 -4.34
C ALA A 24 -6.53 2.95 -2.83
N LEU A 25 -5.89 1.91 -2.28
CA LEU A 25 -5.91 1.62 -0.84
C LEU A 25 -5.14 2.67 -0.05
N VAL A 26 -3.96 3.08 -0.53
CA VAL A 26 -3.17 4.17 0.08
C VAL A 26 -3.96 5.47 0.05
N ALA A 27 -4.56 5.84 -1.08
CA ALA A 27 -5.39 7.04 -1.19
C ALA A 27 -6.61 7.01 -0.24
N ALA A 28 -7.12 5.82 0.08
CA ALA A 28 -8.20 5.62 1.05
C ALA A 28 -7.72 5.56 2.53
N GLY A 29 -6.43 5.76 2.78
CA GLY A 29 -5.82 5.84 4.11
C GLY A 29 -5.34 4.52 4.71
N ALA A 30 -5.25 3.46 3.91
CA ALA A 30 -4.66 2.21 4.35
C ALA A 30 -3.13 2.29 4.36
N GLU A 31 -2.50 1.57 5.28
CA GLU A 31 -1.08 1.22 5.21
C GLU A 31 -0.94 -0.05 4.36
N VAL A 32 -0.21 0.04 3.25
CA VAL A 32 -0.16 -1.02 2.24
C VAL A 32 1.24 -1.61 2.12
N VAL A 33 1.35 -2.93 2.23
CA VAL A 33 2.55 -3.68 1.88
C VAL A 33 2.43 -4.15 0.44
N CYS A 34 3.29 -3.60 -0.43
CA CYS A 34 3.37 -3.99 -1.83
C CYS A 34 4.28 -5.22 -1.97
N THR A 35 3.74 -6.34 -2.48
CA THR A 35 4.51 -7.57 -2.69
C THR A 35 4.45 -8.02 -4.15
N ASP A 36 5.59 -8.41 -4.70
CA ASP A 36 5.73 -8.92 -6.05
C ASP A 36 6.98 -9.83 -6.14
N ILE A 37 7.05 -10.64 -7.19
CA ILE A 37 8.27 -11.42 -7.48
C ILE A 37 9.40 -10.50 -7.93
N ASP A 38 9.09 -9.41 -8.63
CA ASP A 38 10.04 -8.33 -8.91
C ASP A 38 9.97 -7.27 -7.79
N ALA A 39 10.92 -7.37 -6.85
CA ALA A 39 11.04 -6.43 -5.74
C ALA A 39 11.21 -4.97 -6.19
N ALA A 40 11.87 -4.72 -7.33
CA ALA A 40 12.04 -3.36 -7.83
C ALA A 40 10.73 -2.79 -8.39
N ALA A 41 9.89 -3.63 -9.00
CA ALA A 41 8.55 -3.24 -9.42
C ALA A 41 7.64 -2.94 -8.23
N ALA A 42 7.69 -3.75 -7.17
CA ALA A 42 6.96 -3.48 -5.92
C ALA A 42 7.42 -2.15 -5.28
N ALA A 43 8.74 -1.91 -5.21
CA ALA A 43 9.30 -0.68 -4.66
C ALA A 43 8.84 0.56 -5.45
N ARG A 44 8.93 0.53 -6.79
CA ARG A 44 8.41 1.62 -7.64
C ARG A 44 6.93 1.89 -7.39
N THR A 45 6.12 0.85 -7.17
CA THR A 45 4.69 1.05 -6.86
C THR A 45 4.51 1.72 -5.50
N ALA A 46 5.25 1.30 -4.48
CA ALA A 46 5.21 1.89 -3.15
C ALA A 46 5.63 3.37 -3.18
N ASP A 47 6.74 3.69 -3.86
CA ASP A 47 7.25 5.06 -3.98
C ASP A 47 6.27 6.00 -4.70
N ASN A 48 5.49 5.47 -5.65
CA ASN A 48 4.52 6.23 -6.43
C ASN A 48 3.11 6.25 -5.79
N ALA A 49 2.88 5.56 -4.67
CA ALA A 49 1.60 5.56 -3.99
C ALA A 49 1.51 6.76 -3.04
N THR A 50 0.60 7.70 -3.32
CA THR A 50 0.38 8.89 -2.50
C THR A 50 -0.97 8.79 -1.80
N GLY A 51 -0.98 9.10 -0.50
CA GLY A 51 -2.18 9.09 0.33
C GLY A 51 -1.98 9.95 1.58
N PRO A 52 -3.02 10.08 2.41
CA PRO A 52 -2.90 10.75 3.70
C PRO A 52 -1.86 10.03 4.57
N GLU A 53 -1.24 10.79 5.47
CA GLU A 53 -0.32 10.20 6.45
C GLU A 53 -1.06 9.14 7.28
N PRO A 54 -0.54 7.90 7.35
CA PRO A 54 -1.17 6.86 8.13
C PRO A 54 -1.15 7.25 9.62
N PRO A 55 -2.23 6.95 10.37
CA PRO A 55 -2.27 7.29 11.79
C PRO A 55 -1.14 6.60 12.55
N ALA A 56 -0.58 7.29 13.56
CA ALA A 56 0.47 6.75 14.40
C ALA A 56 0.02 5.41 15.01
N ARG A 57 0.76 4.33 14.72
CA ARG A 57 0.45 3.00 15.23
C ARG A 57 1.06 2.82 16.63
N PRO A 58 0.28 2.40 17.64
CA PRO A 58 0.87 1.98 18.90
C PRO A 58 1.81 0.79 18.65
N ARG A 59 3.05 0.88 19.14
CA ARG A 59 3.97 -0.26 19.06
C ARG A 59 3.41 -1.36 19.94
N SER A 60 3.05 -2.50 19.34
CA SER A 60 2.79 -3.71 20.12
C SER A 60 4.14 -4.17 20.68
N THR A 61 4.34 -3.94 21.98
CA THR A 61 5.47 -4.49 22.75
C THR A 61 5.45 -6.00 22.75
#